data_AF-A0A7C1SKS4-F1
#
_entry.id   AF-A0A7C1SKS4-F1
#
_cell.length_a   1.000
_cell.length_b   1.000
_cell.length_c   1.000
_cell.angle_alpha   90.00
_cell.angle_beta   90.00
_cell.angle_gamma   90.00
#
_symmetry.space_group_name_H-M   'P 1'
#
loop_
_entity.id
_entity.type
_entity.pdbx_description
1 polymer ?
#
loop_
_entity_poly.entity_id
_entity_poly.type
_entity_poly.pdbx_seq_one_letter_code
_entity_poly.pdbx_strand_id
1 'polypeptide(L)'
;MRGYVQVYTGDGKGKTTAALGLAIRAAGAGLKIFIAQFIKRGDYSEIKSLKRFSDLITVEQFGLGRFVQGTPLKADIDVARKGLETVKKIMKKCEYNIIILEEANVAVNYGLFSDTNLLDVIDAKPLDVELIITGRNAAPSIIDIADLVTEMKPIKHYYEEGVEARVGIEK
;
A
#
# COMPACT_ATOMS: atom_id res chain seq x y z
N MET A 1 3.41 -10.44 -19.69
CA MET A 1 2.04 -10.35 -19.14
C MET A 1 1.72 -8.87 -19.00
N ARG A 2 0.50 -8.40 -19.30
CA ARG A 2 0.11 -7.00 -19.06
C ARG A 2 -0.19 -6.83 -17.57
N GLY A 3 0.33 -5.79 -16.94
CA GLY A 3 0.05 -5.42 -15.57
C GLY A 3 -1.02 -4.33 -15.48
N TYR A 4 -1.86 -4.42 -14.46
CA TYR A 4 -3.01 -3.55 -14.21
C TYR A 4 -2.86 -2.73 -12.93
N VAL A 5 -3.77 -1.79 -12.72
CA VAL A 5 -3.88 -0.97 -11.51
C VAL A 5 -5.07 -1.44 -10.69
N GLN A 6 -4.81 -1.88 -9.45
CA GLN A 6 -5.83 -2.31 -8.50
C GLN A 6 -5.91 -1.36 -7.31
N VAL A 7 -7.13 -1.01 -6.89
CA VAL A 7 -7.39 -0.18 -5.72
C VAL A 7 -8.23 -0.95 -4.71
N TYR A 8 -7.69 -1.14 -3.50
CA TYR A 8 -8.42 -1.73 -2.38
C TYR A 8 -8.74 -0.64 -1.35
N THR A 9 -9.99 -0.18 -1.33
CA THR A 9 -10.45 0.94 -0.51
C THR A 9 -11.66 0.59 0.35
N GLY A 10 -12.35 1.58 0.91
CA GLY A 10 -13.50 1.42 1.80
C GLY A 10 -13.13 1.29 3.28
N ASP A 11 -14.15 1.36 4.14
CA ASP A 11 -13.95 1.44 5.58
C ASP A 11 -13.81 0.09 6.31
N GLY A 12 -14.10 -0.99 5.61
CA GLY A 12 -14.02 -2.36 6.11
C GLY A 12 -12.59 -2.84 6.31
N LYS A 13 -12.43 -3.78 7.24
CA LYS A 13 -11.17 -4.53 7.41
C LYS A 13 -10.93 -5.41 6.17
N GLY A 14 -9.68 -5.46 5.71
CA GLY A 14 -9.25 -6.43 4.70
C GLY A 14 -8.29 -5.89 3.63
N LYS A 15 -8.15 -4.57 3.48
CA LYS A 15 -7.48 -3.95 2.32
C LYS A 15 -6.02 -4.39 2.21
N THR A 16 -5.26 -4.13 3.27
CA THR A 16 -3.86 -4.56 3.39
C THR A 16 -3.75 -6.08 3.33
N THR A 17 -4.59 -6.83 4.04
CA THR A 17 -4.48 -8.30 4.04
C THR A 17 -4.77 -8.92 2.67
N ALA A 18 -5.64 -8.33 1.86
CA ALA A 18 -5.88 -8.76 0.48
C ALA A 18 -4.64 -8.50 -0.40
N ALA A 19 -4.04 -7.31 -0.30
CA ALA A 19 -2.81 -6.98 -1.02
C ALA A 19 -1.64 -7.90 -0.62
N LEU A 20 -1.48 -8.17 0.68
CA LEU A 20 -0.47 -9.10 1.18
C LEU A 20 -0.76 -10.54 0.74
N GLY A 21 -2.02 -10.98 0.75
CA GLY A 21 -2.42 -12.29 0.23
C GLY A 21 -2.07 -12.45 -1.25
N LEU A 22 -2.24 -11.39 -2.05
CA LEU A 22 -1.80 -11.40 -3.45
C LEU A 22 -0.28 -11.44 -3.56
N ALA A 23 0.46 -10.70 -2.73
CA ALA A 23 1.93 -10.76 -2.70
C ALA A 23 2.43 -12.19 -2.43
N ILE A 24 1.82 -12.89 -1.47
CA ILE A 24 2.14 -14.29 -1.18
C ILE A 24 1.81 -15.21 -2.37
N ARG A 25 0.66 -15.02 -3.02
CA ARG A 25 0.30 -15.76 -4.24
C ARG A 25 1.34 -15.56 -5.35
N ALA A 26 1.77 -14.32 -5.56
CA ALA A 26 2.75 -13.97 -6.59
C ALA A 26 4.14 -14.54 -6.27
N ALA A 27 4.57 -14.49 -5.02
CA ALA A 27 5.81 -15.13 -4.57
C ALA A 27 5.77 -16.65 -4.77
N GLY A 28 4.63 -17.30 -4.48
CA GLY A 28 4.43 -18.72 -4.79
C GLY A 28 4.53 -19.06 -6.27
N ALA A 29 4.32 -18.09 -7.16
CA ALA A 29 4.52 -18.20 -8.60
C ALA A 29 5.93 -17.78 -9.07
N GLY A 30 6.85 -17.49 -8.15
CA GLY A 30 8.23 -17.07 -8.45
C GLY A 30 8.36 -15.62 -8.93
N LEU A 31 7.33 -14.78 -8.75
CA LEU A 31 7.37 -13.37 -9.12
C LEU A 31 8.02 -12.53 -8.00
N LYS A 32 8.65 -11.43 -8.39
CA LYS A 32 9.23 -10.46 -7.46
C LYS A 32 8.25 -9.35 -7.13
N ILE A 33 8.14 -9.02 -5.84
CA ILE A 33 7.19 -8.05 -5.29
C ILE A 33 7.92 -6.98 -4.48
N PHE A 34 7.57 -5.72 -4.71
CA PHE A 34 8.00 -4.61 -3.88
C PHE A 34 6.79 -4.03 -3.12
N ILE A 35 6.91 -3.87 -1.80
CA ILE A 35 5.86 -3.31 -0.95
C ILE A 35 6.38 -2.03 -0.30
N ALA A 36 5.81 -0.90 -0.70
CA ALA A 36 6.00 0.40 -0.06
C ALA A 36 4.88 0.64 0.96
N GLN A 37 5.20 0.64 2.25
CA GLN A 37 4.26 0.96 3.31
C GLN A 37 4.33 2.44 3.66
N PHE A 38 3.31 3.22 3.33
CA PHE A 38 3.23 4.63 3.72
C PHE A 38 2.68 4.78 5.14
N ILE A 39 3.05 5.85 5.84
CA ILE A 39 2.63 6.17 7.23
C ILE A 39 3.23 5.22 8.28
N LYS A 40 3.45 3.95 7.94
CA LYS A 40 3.98 2.92 8.82
C LYS A 40 5.48 3.06 9.04
N ARG A 41 5.89 2.77 10.28
CA ARG A 41 7.26 2.38 10.63
C ARG A 41 7.22 1.50 11.87
N GLY A 42 8.06 0.48 11.91
CA GLY A 42 8.18 -0.43 13.06
C GLY A 42 7.98 -1.89 12.69
N ASP A 43 7.97 -2.74 13.73
CA ASP A 43 7.95 -4.21 13.60
C ASP A 43 6.54 -4.78 13.59
N TYR A 44 5.90 -4.80 12.41
CA TYR A 44 4.58 -5.41 12.23
C TYR A 44 4.67 -6.92 11.97
N SER A 45 3.62 -7.66 12.36
CA SER A 45 3.57 -9.13 12.23
C SER A 45 3.71 -9.60 10.77
N GLU A 46 3.12 -8.88 9.82
CA GLU A 46 3.26 -9.18 8.39
C GLU A 46 4.72 -9.12 7.93
N ILE A 47 5.50 -8.14 8.37
CA ILE A 47 6.90 -7.98 7.96
C ILE A 47 7.72 -9.18 8.44
N LYS A 48 7.48 -9.62 9.68
CA LYS A 48 8.14 -10.81 10.24
C LYS A 48 7.81 -12.06 9.41
N SER A 49 6.56 -12.21 8.98
CA SER A 49 6.15 -13.32 8.12
C SER A 49 6.75 -13.22 6.71
N LEU A 50 6.78 -12.03 6.11
CA LEU A 50 7.28 -11.79 4.75
C LEU A 50 8.79 -12.01 4.62
N LYS A 51 9.56 -11.91 5.72
CA LYS A 51 11.00 -12.29 5.73
C LYS A 51 11.26 -13.73 5.28
N ARG A 52 10.26 -14.62 5.35
CA ARG A 52 10.36 -16.00 4.84
C ARG A 52 10.43 -16.07 3.31
N PHE A 53 10.13 -14.97 2.62
CA PHE A 53 10.13 -14.80 1.16
C PHE A 53 11.06 -13.66 0.75
N SER A 54 12.13 -13.38 1.52
CA SER A 54 12.98 -12.19 1.30
C SER A 54 13.74 -12.18 -0.02
N ASP A 55 13.83 -13.33 -0.69
CA ASP A 55 14.38 -13.47 -2.05
C ASP A 55 13.43 -12.95 -3.14
N LEU A 56 12.13 -12.87 -2.84
CA LEU A 56 11.07 -12.47 -3.77
C LEU A 56 10.32 -11.21 -3.33
N ILE A 57 10.19 -10.96 -2.03
CA ILE A 57 9.41 -9.86 -1.47
C ILE A 57 10.33 -8.89 -0.73
N THR A 58 10.42 -7.67 -1.27
CA THR A 58 11.08 -6.54 -0.61
C THR A 58 10.02 -5.65 0.05
N VAL A 59 10.21 -5.28 1.31
CA VAL A 59 9.32 -4.37 2.04
C VAL A 59 10.11 -3.14 2.50
N GLU A 60 9.63 -1.95 2.16
CA GLU A 60 10.17 -0.68 2.64
C GLU A 60 9.08 0.16 3.31
N GLN A 61 9.44 0.84 4.40
CA GLN A 61 8.54 1.66 5.20
C GLN A 61 8.85 3.15 5.03
N PHE A 62 7.82 3.92 4.75
CA PHE A 62 7.85 5.36 4.49
C PHE A 62 6.93 6.09 5.47
N GLY A 63 7.20 5.91 6.75
CA GLY A 63 6.58 6.64 7.85
C GLY A 63 7.58 6.94 8.97
N LEU A 64 7.14 7.65 10.00
CA LEU A 64 7.99 8.00 11.14
C LEU A 64 7.73 7.16 12.40
N GLY A 65 6.73 6.27 12.37
CA GLY A 65 6.40 5.40 13.51
C GLY A 65 5.55 6.09 14.58
N ARG A 66 4.89 7.18 14.19
CA ARG A 66 3.95 7.94 15.00
C ARG A 66 2.75 8.31 14.15
N PHE A 67 1.60 8.53 14.77
CA PHE A 67 0.41 9.01 14.08
C PHE A 67 0.61 10.44 13.59
N VAL A 68 0.14 10.72 12.37
CA VAL A 68 -0.01 12.07 11.86
C VAL A 68 -1.29 12.65 12.48
N GLN A 69 -1.14 13.65 13.35
CA GLN A 69 -2.25 14.33 14.00
C GLN A 69 -2.41 15.73 13.41
N GLY A 70 -3.59 16.04 12.89
CA GLY A 70 -3.85 17.32 12.24
C GLY A 70 -2.99 17.52 10.99
N THR A 71 -2.37 18.70 10.86
CA THR A 71 -1.49 19.03 9.74
C THR A 71 -0.18 18.23 9.80
N PRO A 72 0.20 17.53 8.73
CA PRO A 72 1.45 16.77 8.71
C PRO A 72 2.66 17.67 8.88
N LEU A 73 3.67 17.19 9.63
CA LEU A 73 4.93 17.91 9.73
C LEU A 73 5.72 17.73 8.43
N LYS A 74 6.63 18.65 8.15
CA LYS A 74 7.54 18.56 7.00
C LYS A 74 8.26 17.20 6.95
N ALA A 75 8.68 16.65 8.08
CA ALA A 75 9.34 15.35 8.14
C ALA A 75 8.40 14.18 7.72
N ASP A 76 7.10 14.27 8.01
CA ASP A 76 6.12 13.27 7.57
C ASP A 76 5.97 13.31 6.03
N ILE A 77 5.87 14.52 5.47
CA ILE A 77 5.80 14.78 4.02
C ILE A 77 7.07 14.29 3.32
N ASP A 78 8.25 14.63 3.84
CA ASP A 78 9.54 14.31 3.23
C ASP A 78 9.74 12.80 3.13
N VAL A 79 9.40 12.04 4.18
CA VAL A 79 9.52 10.58 4.17
C VAL A 79 8.51 9.93 3.22
N ALA A 80 7.26 10.42 3.18
CA ALA A 80 6.26 9.90 2.26
C ALA A 80 6.63 10.18 0.79
N ARG A 81 7.10 11.39 0.48
CA ARG A 81 7.58 11.74 -0.87
C ARG A 81 8.81 10.94 -1.28
N LYS A 82 9.72 10.66 -0.33
CA LYS A 82 10.83 9.72 -0.58
C LYS A 82 10.31 8.34 -1.00
N GLY A 83 9.21 7.87 -0.43
CA GLY A 83 8.55 6.64 -0.85
C GLY A 83 8.11 6.65 -2.30
N LEU A 84 7.43 7.70 -2.75
CA LEU A 84 7.04 7.85 -4.16
C LEU A 84 8.25 7.87 -5.09
N GLU A 85 9.31 8.58 -4.71
CA GLU A 85 10.55 8.63 -5.49
C GLU A 85 11.25 7.27 -5.56
N THR A 86 11.27 6.51 -4.47
CA THR A 86 11.80 5.13 -4.47
C THR A 86 10.99 4.25 -5.40
N VAL A 87 9.66 4.29 -5.34
CA VAL A 87 8.77 3.52 -6.21
C VAL A 87 9.03 3.85 -7.69
N LYS A 88 9.08 5.14 -8.06
CA LYS A 88 9.36 5.58 -9.44
C LYS A 88 10.73 5.08 -9.91
N LYS A 89 11.75 5.08 -9.04
CA LYS A 89 13.09 4.54 -9.36
C LYS A 89 13.05 3.03 -9.58
N ILE A 90 12.31 2.30 -8.76
CA ILE A 90 12.19 0.84 -8.87
C ILE A 90 11.44 0.45 -10.15
N MET A 91 10.36 1.15 -10.49
CA MET A 91 9.63 0.96 -11.74
C MET A 91 10.55 1.08 -12.96
N LYS A 92 11.47 2.05 -12.98
CA LYS A 92 12.45 2.22 -14.06
C LYS A 92 13.48 1.10 -14.19
N LYS A 93 13.76 0.38 -13.11
CA LYS A 93 14.72 -0.73 -13.10
C LYS A 93 14.11 -2.04 -13.60
N CYS A 94 12.79 -2.13 -13.71
CA CYS A 94 12.06 -3.33 -14.12
C CYS A 94 12.44 -4.59 -13.31
N GLU A 95 12.76 -4.42 -12.02
CA GLU A 95 13.23 -5.50 -11.13
C GLU A 95 12.08 -6.31 -10.51
N TYR A 96 10.86 -5.77 -10.51
CA TYR A 96 9.71 -6.32 -9.81
C TYR A 96 8.52 -6.47 -10.75
N ASN A 97 7.74 -7.53 -10.56
CA ASN A 97 6.54 -7.80 -11.33
C ASN A 97 5.31 -7.13 -10.71
N ILE A 98 5.30 -6.98 -9.38
CA ILE A 98 4.19 -6.38 -8.63
C ILE A 98 4.74 -5.32 -7.67
N ILE A 99 4.08 -4.16 -7.63
CA ILE A 99 4.36 -3.08 -6.70
C ILE A 99 3.10 -2.80 -5.87
N ILE A 100 3.24 -2.77 -4.55
CA ILE A 100 2.16 -2.48 -3.61
C ILE A 100 2.44 -1.17 -2.90
N LEU A 101 1.56 -0.20 -3.04
CA LEU A 101 1.54 1.08 -2.35
C LEU A 101 0.53 1.00 -1.20
N GLU A 102 1.01 0.47 -0.07
CA GLU A 102 0.17 0.21 1.08
C GLU A 102 -0.10 1.50 1.88
N GLU A 103 -1.38 1.76 2.16
CA GLU A 103 -1.88 2.99 2.81
C GLU A 103 -1.57 4.29 2.04
N ALA A 104 -1.29 4.20 0.74
CA ALA A 104 -1.07 5.38 -0.11
C ALA A 104 -2.31 6.28 -0.23
N ASN A 105 -3.52 5.71 -0.28
CA ASN A 105 -4.74 6.52 -0.26
C ASN A 105 -4.84 7.32 1.06
N VAL A 106 -4.48 6.70 2.18
CA VAL A 106 -4.51 7.38 3.48
C VAL A 106 -3.44 8.47 3.53
N ALA A 107 -2.27 8.26 2.94
CA ALA A 107 -1.22 9.28 2.83
C ALA A 107 -1.67 10.51 2.02
N VAL A 108 -2.46 10.31 0.95
CA VAL A 108 -3.12 11.40 0.21
C VAL A 108 -4.07 12.17 1.12
N ASN A 109 -4.95 11.46 1.84
CA ASN A 109 -5.94 12.09 2.71
C ASN A 109 -5.32 12.89 3.86
N TYR A 110 -4.16 12.49 4.38
CA TYR A 110 -3.41 13.26 5.38
C TYR A 110 -2.57 14.39 4.79
N GLY A 111 -2.58 14.59 3.46
CA GLY A 111 -1.80 15.64 2.80
C GLY A 111 -0.29 15.39 2.80
N LEU A 112 0.15 14.12 2.91
CA LEU A 112 1.57 13.76 2.82
C LEU A 112 2.10 13.91 1.39
N PHE A 113 1.22 13.68 0.42
CA PHE A 113 1.38 14.00 -1.01
C PHE A 113 -0.01 14.14 -1.63
N SER A 114 -0.12 14.74 -2.81
CA SER A 114 -1.42 14.90 -3.49
C SER A 114 -1.81 13.63 -4.24
N ASP A 115 -3.10 13.52 -4.59
CA ASP A 115 -3.59 12.52 -5.54
C ASP A 115 -2.89 12.64 -6.90
N THR A 116 -2.57 13.86 -7.35
CA THR A 116 -1.75 14.08 -8.56
C THR A 116 -0.38 13.43 -8.48
N ASN A 117 0.26 13.39 -7.29
CA ASN A 117 1.52 12.66 -7.15
C ASN A 117 1.36 11.14 -7.28
N LEU A 118 0.18 10.61 -6.94
CA LEU A 118 -0.13 9.19 -7.10
C LEU A 118 -0.51 8.86 -8.56
N LEU A 119 -1.22 9.76 -9.24
CA LEU A 119 -1.46 9.70 -10.69
C LEU A 119 -0.13 9.64 -11.46
N ASP A 120 0.85 10.48 -11.10
CA ASP A 120 2.19 10.44 -11.72
C ASP A 120 2.89 9.07 -11.56
N VAL A 121 2.61 8.34 -10.47
CA VAL A 121 3.16 6.99 -10.26
C VAL A 121 2.43 5.98 -11.14
N ILE A 122 1.12 6.11 -11.28
CA ILE A 122 0.31 5.23 -12.14
C ILE A 122 0.71 5.43 -13.61
N ASP A 123 0.88 6.66 -14.06
CA ASP A 123 1.30 6.99 -15.43
C ASP A 123 2.73 6.52 -15.73
N ALA A 124 3.61 6.52 -14.72
CA ALA A 124 4.97 6.02 -14.86
C ALA A 124 5.09 4.48 -14.77
N LYS A 125 3.99 3.77 -14.50
CA LYS A 125 3.97 2.31 -14.34
C LYS A 125 4.34 1.61 -15.65
N PRO A 126 5.34 0.71 -15.67
CA PRO A 126 5.62 -0.12 -16.83
C PRO A 126 4.41 -0.99 -17.24
N LEU A 127 4.29 -1.31 -18.53
CA LEU A 127 3.14 -2.03 -19.09
C LEU A 127 2.95 -3.44 -18.50
N ASP A 128 4.02 -4.06 -18.01
CA ASP A 128 4.08 -5.43 -17.50
C ASP A 128 4.15 -5.52 -15.96
N VAL A 129 4.07 -4.39 -15.26
CA VAL A 129 4.05 -4.32 -13.80
C VAL A 129 2.63 -4.15 -13.28
N GLU A 130 2.23 -4.99 -12.35
CA GLU A 130 0.98 -4.85 -11.59
C GLU A 130 1.18 -3.82 -10.46
N LEU A 131 0.24 -2.89 -10.30
CA LEU A 131 0.29 -1.86 -9.26
C LEU A 131 -0.93 -1.95 -8.37
N ILE A 132 -0.73 -2.03 -7.06
CA ILE A 132 -1.81 -2.18 -6.09
C ILE A 132 -1.74 -1.04 -5.09
N ILE A 133 -2.85 -0.34 -4.92
CA ILE A 133 -2.96 0.82 -4.04
C ILE A 133 -3.98 0.49 -2.97
N THR A 134 -3.60 0.64 -1.70
CA THR A 134 -4.51 0.39 -0.59
C THR A 134 -4.75 1.63 0.26
N GLY A 135 -5.83 1.58 1.03
CA GLY A 135 -6.15 2.56 2.05
C GLY A 135 -7.56 3.11 1.88
N ARG A 136 -8.09 3.69 2.96
CA ARG A 136 -9.42 4.31 2.98
C ARG A 136 -9.48 5.52 2.03
N ASN A 137 -10.69 5.88 1.61
CA ASN A 137 -10.98 7.11 0.88
C ASN A 137 -10.08 7.33 -0.33
N ALA A 138 -10.03 6.36 -1.25
CA ALA A 138 -9.35 6.55 -2.53
C ALA A 138 -9.95 7.77 -3.26
N ALA A 139 -9.10 8.65 -3.78
CA ALA A 139 -9.57 9.82 -4.51
C ALA A 139 -10.34 9.39 -5.77
N PRO A 140 -11.44 10.09 -6.16
CA PRO A 140 -12.20 9.76 -7.37
C PRO A 140 -11.32 9.67 -8.61
N SER A 141 -10.35 10.59 -8.75
CA SER A 141 -9.35 10.61 -9.82
C SER A 141 -8.54 9.30 -9.93
N ILE A 142 -8.26 8.64 -8.80
CA ILE A 142 -7.55 7.36 -8.75
C ILE A 142 -8.49 6.20 -9.07
N ILE A 143 -9.74 6.26 -8.60
CA ILE A 143 -10.76 5.25 -8.88
C ILE A 143 -11.06 5.20 -10.39
N ASP A 144 -11.20 6.36 -11.02
CA ASP A 144 -11.60 6.48 -12.43
C ASP A 144 -10.61 5.84 -13.40
N ILE A 145 -9.31 5.81 -13.06
CA ILE A 145 -8.26 5.26 -13.91
C ILE A 145 -7.83 3.83 -13.53
N ALA A 146 -8.28 3.32 -12.38
CA ALA A 146 -7.92 1.98 -11.93
C ALA A 146 -8.66 0.91 -12.75
N ASP A 147 -7.95 -0.15 -13.12
CA ASP A 147 -8.54 -1.28 -13.85
C ASP A 147 -9.43 -2.15 -12.96
N LEU A 148 -9.15 -2.19 -11.65
CA LEU A 148 -9.95 -2.90 -10.65
C LEU A 148 -10.07 -2.06 -9.38
N VAL A 149 -11.30 -1.89 -8.89
CA VAL A 149 -11.56 -1.24 -7.60
C VAL A 149 -12.40 -2.17 -6.74
N THR A 150 -11.93 -2.45 -5.54
CA THR A 150 -12.68 -3.17 -4.51
C THR A 150 -12.91 -2.26 -3.31
N GLU A 151 -14.17 -1.99 -3.01
CA GLU A 151 -14.60 -1.29 -1.81
C GLU A 151 -14.95 -2.30 -0.71
N MET A 152 -14.16 -2.32 0.35
CA MET A 152 -14.45 -3.13 1.54
C MET A 152 -15.41 -2.37 2.43
N LYS A 153 -16.66 -2.84 2.53
CA LYS A 153 -17.69 -2.26 3.39
C LYS A 153 -17.71 -2.95 4.75
N PRO A 154 -17.71 -2.22 5.88
CA PRO A 154 -17.82 -2.82 7.20
C PRO A 154 -19.28 -3.25 7.46
N ILE A 155 -19.69 -4.40 6.93
CA ILE A 155 -21.06 -4.92 7.17
C ILE A 155 -21.28 -5.25 8.65
N LYS A 156 -20.24 -5.75 9.32
CA LYS A 156 -20.16 -5.93 10.78
C LYS A 156 -18.69 -5.91 11.20
N HIS A 157 -18.37 -5.31 12.34
CA HIS A 157 -17.01 -5.34 12.89
C HIS A 157 -17.02 -5.49 14.42
N TYR A 158 -16.31 -6.48 14.98
CA TYR A 158 -16.27 -6.76 16.42
C TYR A 158 -15.70 -5.62 17.28
N TYR A 159 -15.02 -4.65 16.67
CA TYR A 159 -14.61 -3.41 17.35
C TYR A 159 -15.81 -2.64 17.89
N GLU A 160 -16.96 -2.68 17.21
CA GLU A 160 -18.20 -2.04 17.66
C GLU A 160 -18.76 -2.71 18.93
N GLU A 161 -18.38 -3.96 19.17
CA GLU A 161 -18.69 -4.72 20.38
C GLU A 161 -17.58 -4.58 21.46
N GLY A 162 -16.63 -3.66 21.27
CA GLY A 162 -15.55 -3.37 22.22
C GLY A 162 -14.33 -4.29 22.12
N VAL A 163 -14.24 -5.13 21.09
CA VAL A 163 -13.07 -6.01 20.90
C VAL A 163 -11.87 -5.19 20.40
N GLU A 164 -10.82 -5.14 21.21
CA GLU A 164 -9.57 -4.46 20.88
C GLU A 164 -8.70 -5.22 19.87
N ALA A 165 -7.65 -4.55 19.38
CA ALA A 165 -6.70 -5.10 18.41
C ALA A 165 -5.85 -6.25 18.99
N ARG A 166 -5.84 -7.40 18.29
CA ARG A 166 -5.19 -8.65 18.69
C ARG A 166 -3.97 -8.96 17.83
N VAL A 167 -2.97 -9.61 18.45
CA VAL A 167 -1.76 -10.06 17.76
C VAL A 167 -2.09 -11.13 16.73
N GLY A 168 -1.57 -10.97 15.51
CA GLY A 168 -1.80 -11.88 14.39
C GLY A 168 -3.12 -11.67 13.66
N ILE A 169 -3.98 -10.75 14.12
CA ILE A 169 -5.25 -10.40 13.47
C ILE A 169 -5.30 -8.92 13.08
N GLU A 170 -4.98 -8.02 14.02
CA GLU A 170 -4.89 -6.56 13.80
C GLU A 170 -3.46 -6.00 14.00
N LYS A 171 -2.63 -6.65 14.84
CA LYS A 171 -1.25 -6.26 15.18
C LYS A 171 -0.21 -7.20 14.58
#